data_AF-A0A7V2T585-F1
#
_entry.id   AF-A0A7V2T585-F1
#
_cell.length_a   1.000
_cell.length_b   1.000
_cell.length_c   1.000
_cell.angle_alpha   90.00
_cell.angle_beta   90.00
_cell.angle_gamma   90.00
#
_symmetry.space_group_name_H-M   'P 1'
#
loop_
_entity.id
_entity.type
_entity.pdbx_description
1 polymer ?
#
loop_
_entity_poly.entity_id
_entity_poly.type
_entity_poly.pdbx_seq_one_letter_code
_entity_poly.pdbx_strand_id
1 'polypeptide(L)'
;MPVVSGAQEVTPLRGDLGIDESNEAPPTVRLRSGRAFPRAYRQQPPLIPHRITGYQIDLRVNKCLSCHDWPNNVEEGAPKISETHYVDRNGVALDHVARTRWFCTQCHVPQTNAPSLVENEFKNAKDLR
;
A
#
# COMPACT_ATOMS: atom_id res chain seq x y z
N MET A 1 26.00 22.02 -39.18
CA MET A 1 25.04 22.21 -38.06
C MET A 1 25.52 21.34 -36.91
N PRO A 2 26.07 21.90 -35.82
CA PRO A 2 26.51 21.10 -34.69
C PRO A 2 25.28 20.58 -33.96
N VAL A 3 25.26 19.28 -33.66
CA VAL A 3 24.23 18.65 -32.84
C VAL A 3 24.61 18.94 -31.39
N VAL A 4 23.89 19.87 -30.76
CA VAL A 4 23.97 20.09 -29.31
C VAL A 4 23.19 18.95 -28.65
N SER A 5 23.92 17.96 -28.14
CA SER A 5 23.36 16.96 -27.23
C SER A 5 23.14 17.64 -25.88
N GLY A 6 21.93 18.14 -25.64
CA GLY A 6 21.51 18.61 -24.33
C GLY A 6 21.29 17.42 -23.41
N ALA A 7 22.33 16.99 -22.68
CA ALA A 7 22.13 16.10 -21.55
C ALA A 7 21.27 16.83 -20.51
N GLN A 8 20.05 16.34 -20.27
CA GLN A 8 19.26 16.81 -19.14
C GLN A 8 19.99 16.42 -17.85
N GLU A 9 20.20 17.38 -16.95
CA GLU A 9 20.57 17.10 -15.57
C GLU A 9 19.39 16.36 -14.92
N VAL A 10 19.56 15.06 -14.73
CA VAL A 10 18.59 14.21 -14.03
C VAL A 10 19.19 13.89 -12.66
N THR A 11 18.47 14.22 -11.59
CA THR A 11 18.83 13.77 -10.24
C THR A 11 18.29 12.34 -10.04
N PRO A 12 19.15 11.31 -9.97
CA PRO A 12 18.69 9.95 -9.79
C PRO A 12 18.31 9.67 -8.33
N LEU A 13 17.45 8.67 -8.10
CA LEU A 13 17.14 8.20 -6.74
C LEU A 13 18.38 7.61 -6.00
N ARG A 14 19.48 7.37 -6.72
CA ARG A 14 20.78 6.93 -6.20
C ARG A 14 21.55 8.05 -5.49
N GLY A 15 21.25 9.33 -5.79
CA GLY A 15 22.11 10.46 -5.46
C GLY A 15 23.27 10.63 -6.45
N ASP A 16 24.24 11.48 -6.13
CA ASP A 16 25.24 11.99 -7.08
C ASP A 16 26.43 11.04 -7.33
N LEU A 17 26.36 9.81 -6.84
CA LEU A 17 27.44 8.83 -6.95
C LEU A 17 27.47 8.17 -8.33
N GLY A 18 28.67 7.85 -8.80
CA GLY A 18 28.89 7.12 -10.05
C GLY A 18 28.22 5.74 -10.06
N ILE A 19 27.96 5.21 -11.26
CA ILE A 19 27.34 3.89 -11.44
C ILE A 19 28.22 2.79 -10.82
N ASP A 20 29.54 2.93 -10.95
CA ASP A 20 30.53 1.98 -10.48
C ASP A 20 30.91 2.18 -8.99
N GLU A 21 30.37 3.22 -8.33
CA GLU A 21 30.66 3.54 -6.93
C GLU A 21 29.61 2.94 -6.00
N SER A 22 30.00 2.44 -4.84
CA SER A 22 29.05 1.95 -3.82
C SER A 22 28.49 3.11 -2.99
N ASN A 23 27.19 3.08 -2.70
CA ASN A 23 26.56 4.00 -1.75
C ASN A 23 26.32 3.32 -0.39
N GLU A 24 26.19 4.12 0.67
CA GLU A 24 25.77 3.62 1.98
C GLU A 24 24.28 3.28 1.95
N ALA A 25 23.90 2.13 2.52
CA ALA A 25 22.51 1.73 2.59
C ALA A 25 21.74 2.66 3.56
N PRO A 26 20.56 3.16 3.19
CA PRO A 26 19.77 3.99 4.08
C PRO A 26 19.34 3.21 5.33
N PRO A 27 19.24 3.87 6.50
CA PRO A 27 18.78 3.21 7.71
C PRO A 27 17.36 2.70 7.56
N THR A 28 17.04 1.57 8.19
CA THR A 28 15.68 1.03 8.21
C THR A 28 14.74 1.97 8.97
N VAL A 29 13.72 2.48 8.29
CA VAL A 29 12.75 3.41 8.88
C VAL A 29 11.61 2.64 9.54
N ARG A 30 11.14 3.12 10.69
CA ARG A 30 10.01 2.53 11.42
C ARG A 30 8.71 2.63 10.62
N LEU A 31 7.87 1.59 10.74
CA LEU A 31 6.50 1.61 10.25
C LEU A 31 5.67 2.70 10.94
N ARG A 32 4.82 3.35 10.16
CA ARG A 32 3.77 4.27 10.62
C ARG A 32 2.63 3.44 11.18
N SER A 33 2.14 3.79 12.36
CA SER A 33 1.02 3.10 12.98
C SER A 33 0.15 4.04 13.81
N GLY A 34 -1.09 3.63 14.07
CA GLY A 34 -2.06 4.33 14.92
C GLY A 34 -3.19 4.96 14.11
N ARG A 35 -2.91 5.96 13.28
CA ARG A 35 -3.96 6.70 12.55
C ARG A 35 -4.15 6.17 11.13
N ALA A 36 -5.41 6.04 10.73
CA ALA A 36 -5.79 5.70 9.35
C ALA A 36 -5.26 6.74 8.35
N PHE A 37 -4.86 6.27 7.17
CA PHE A 37 -4.42 7.14 6.10
C PHE A 37 -5.59 7.68 5.29
N PRO A 38 -5.54 8.95 4.84
CA PRO A 38 -6.53 9.48 3.92
C PRO A 38 -6.46 8.74 2.58
N ARG A 39 -7.63 8.53 1.97
CA ARG A 39 -7.75 8.05 0.59
C ARG A 39 -7.96 9.20 -0.38
N ALA A 40 -7.40 9.04 -1.57
CA ALA A 40 -7.41 9.99 -2.66
C ALA A 40 -8.48 9.74 -3.74
N TYR A 41 -9.05 8.54 -3.77
CA TYR A 41 -10.22 8.21 -4.59
C TYR A 41 -10.93 7.01 -3.98
N ARG A 42 -12.20 6.78 -4.35
CA ARG A 42 -13.05 5.79 -3.67
C ARG A 42 -12.50 4.36 -3.71
N GLN A 43 -11.92 3.98 -4.84
CA GLN A 43 -11.39 2.63 -5.06
C GLN A 43 -9.94 2.44 -4.62
N GLN A 44 -9.29 3.48 -4.06
CA GLN A 44 -7.92 3.32 -3.56
C GLN A 44 -7.93 2.35 -2.37
N PRO A 45 -7.15 1.26 -2.40
CA PRO A 45 -6.99 0.38 -1.25
C PRO A 45 -6.48 1.20 -0.05
N PRO A 46 -7.16 1.16 1.11
CA PRO A 46 -6.65 1.75 2.33
C PRO A 46 -5.24 1.27 2.67
N LEU A 47 -4.33 2.18 3.01
CA LEU A 47 -3.02 1.83 3.55
C LEU A 47 -3.17 1.30 4.98
N ILE A 48 -2.31 0.36 5.37
CA ILE A 48 -2.41 -0.34 6.66
C ILE A 48 -1.82 0.55 7.78
N PRO A 49 -2.61 0.98 8.78
CA PRO A 49 -2.15 1.90 9.84
C PRO A 49 -1.60 1.16 11.07
N HIS A 50 -1.09 -0.06 10.91
CA HIS A 50 -0.51 -0.86 11.98
C HIS A 50 0.59 -1.78 11.44
N ARG A 51 1.32 -2.40 12.36
CA ARG A 51 2.31 -3.42 12.00
C ARG A 51 1.60 -4.71 11.60
N ILE A 52 2.17 -5.41 10.62
CA ILE A 52 1.71 -6.73 10.15
C ILE A 52 2.81 -7.79 10.27
N THR A 53 3.92 -7.46 10.92
CA THR A 53 5.01 -8.41 11.18
C THR A 53 4.47 -9.58 12.01
N GLY A 54 4.72 -10.81 11.55
CA GLY A 54 4.23 -12.03 12.19
C GLY A 54 2.78 -12.40 11.86
N TYR A 55 2.06 -11.61 11.04
CA TYR A 55 0.73 -11.99 10.57
C TYR A 55 0.86 -13.02 9.46
N GLN A 56 0.38 -14.23 9.73
CA GLN A 56 0.40 -15.33 8.77
C GLN A 56 -0.70 -15.17 7.73
N ILE A 57 -0.33 -15.34 6.46
CA ILE A 57 -1.26 -15.47 5.33
C ILE A 57 -0.74 -16.61 4.45
N ASP A 58 -1.46 -17.72 4.42
CA ASP A 58 -1.23 -18.87 3.55
C ASP A 58 -2.56 -19.44 3.04
N LEU A 59 -2.57 -20.60 2.39
CA LEU A 59 -3.79 -21.19 1.81
C LEU A 59 -4.86 -21.60 2.83
N ARG A 60 -4.52 -21.68 4.12
CA ARG A 60 -5.38 -22.16 5.22
C ARG A 60 -5.60 -21.11 6.30
N VAL A 61 -4.63 -20.21 6.51
CA VAL A 61 -4.61 -19.23 7.59
C VAL A 61 -4.54 -17.82 7.01
N ASN A 62 -5.36 -16.91 7.55
CA ASN A 62 -5.24 -15.49 7.29
C ASN A 62 -5.51 -14.68 8.56
N LYS A 63 -4.44 -14.14 9.17
CA LYS A 63 -4.54 -13.38 10.41
C LYS A 63 -5.31 -12.07 10.25
N CYS A 64 -5.36 -11.48 9.05
CA CYS A 64 -6.13 -10.26 8.82
C CYS A 64 -7.62 -10.47 9.09
N LEU A 65 -8.15 -11.64 8.74
CA LEU A 65 -9.57 -11.97 8.90
C LEU A 65 -9.98 -12.22 10.36
N SER A 66 -9.03 -12.43 11.28
CA SER A 66 -9.39 -12.50 12.70
C SER A 66 -9.90 -11.17 13.24
N CYS A 67 -9.58 -10.05 12.58
CA CYS A 67 -10.03 -8.71 13.00
C CYS A 67 -10.87 -8.01 11.93
N HIS A 68 -10.64 -8.23 10.64
CA HIS A 68 -11.33 -7.45 9.60
C HIS A 68 -12.56 -8.12 9.00
N ASP A 69 -12.72 -9.44 9.19
CA ASP A 69 -13.89 -10.16 8.70
C ASP A 69 -15.11 -9.91 9.60
N TRP A 70 -16.29 -10.08 9.02
CA TRP A 70 -17.52 -10.09 9.78
C TRP A 70 -17.75 -11.49 10.40
N PRO A 71 -18.26 -11.59 11.64
CA PRO A 71 -18.61 -10.51 12.55
C PRO A 71 -17.44 -10.02 13.44
N ASN A 72 -16.26 -10.65 13.36
CA ASN A 72 -15.11 -10.41 14.25
C ASN A 72 -14.72 -8.93 14.36
N ASN A 73 -14.89 -8.16 13.28
CA ASN A 73 -14.58 -6.74 13.22
C ASN A 73 -15.27 -5.89 14.30
N VAL A 74 -16.44 -6.32 14.77
CA VAL A 74 -17.20 -5.59 15.79
C VAL A 74 -16.51 -5.68 17.14
N GLU A 75 -16.12 -6.89 17.55
CA GLU A 75 -15.43 -7.13 18.82
C GLU A 75 -14.01 -6.53 18.80
N GLU A 76 -13.31 -6.67 17.67
CA GLU A 76 -11.94 -6.19 17.50
C GLU A 76 -11.87 -4.67 17.24
N GLY A 77 -13.00 -3.99 17.07
CA GLY A 77 -13.07 -2.56 16.76
C GLY A 77 -12.39 -2.20 15.43
N ALA A 78 -12.22 -3.18 14.54
CA ALA A 78 -11.59 -3.01 13.24
C ALA A 78 -12.62 -2.61 12.17
N PRO A 79 -12.20 -1.86 11.14
CA PRO A 79 -13.07 -1.59 10.01
C PRO A 79 -13.37 -2.90 9.28
N LYS A 80 -14.65 -3.20 9.10
CA LYS A 80 -15.10 -4.32 8.28
C LYS A 80 -14.57 -4.15 6.86
N ILE A 81 -14.10 -5.23 6.25
CA ILE A 81 -13.85 -5.25 4.81
C ILE A 81 -15.14 -4.97 4.04
N SER A 82 -15.00 -4.23 2.93
CA SER A 82 -16.14 -3.89 2.07
C SER A 82 -16.68 -5.14 1.36
N GLU A 83 -17.96 -5.10 1.02
CA GLU A 83 -18.73 -6.14 0.32
C GLU A 83 -18.04 -6.60 -0.96
N THR A 84 -17.29 -5.72 -1.63
CA THR A 84 -16.49 -6.06 -2.82
C THR A 84 -15.45 -7.16 -2.59
N HIS A 85 -15.06 -7.45 -1.34
CA HIS A 85 -14.14 -8.53 -1.00
C HIS A 85 -14.84 -9.90 -0.92
N TYR A 86 -16.17 -9.92 -0.87
CA TYR A 86 -17.00 -11.11 -0.82
C TYR A 86 -17.58 -11.48 -2.19
N VAL A 87 -17.13 -10.83 -3.26
CA VAL A 87 -17.63 -11.09 -4.62
C VAL A 87 -16.61 -11.92 -5.40
N ASP A 88 -17.04 -13.05 -5.94
CA ASP A 88 -16.20 -13.94 -6.72
C ASP A 88 -15.93 -13.41 -8.15
N ARG A 89 -15.13 -14.15 -8.93
CA ARG A 89 -14.78 -13.78 -10.31
C ARG A 89 -15.98 -13.70 -11.28
N ASN A 90 -17.10 -14.33 -10.94
CA ASN A 90 -18.31 -14.36 -11.76
C ASN A 90 -19.32 -13.30 -11.28
N GLY A 91 -19.00 -12.51 -10.26
CA GLY A 91 -19.88 -11.50 -9.68
C GLY A 91 -20.84 -12.05 -8.63
N VAL A 92 -20.66 -13.28 -8.17
CA VAL A 92 -21.51 -13.89 -7.14
C VAL A 92 -21.07 -13.40 -5.76
N ALA A 93 -22.03 -12.90 -4.98
CA ALA A 93 -21.81 -12.56 -3.58
C ALA A 93 -21.70 -13.85 -2.73
N LEU A 94 -20.73 -13.88 -1.84
CA LEU A 94 -20.40 -14.99 -0.95
C LEU A 94 -20.56 -14.55 0.51
N ASP A 95 -20.74 -15.53 1.40
CA ASP A 95 -20.73 -15.28 2.86
C ASP A 95 -19.32 -15.27 3.47
N HIS A 96 -18.29 -15.43 2.64
CA HIS A 96 -16.89 -15.42 3.02
C HIS A 96 -16.05 -14.65 2.01
N VAL A 97 -14.85 -14.23 2.41
CA VAL A 97 -13.93 -13.52 1.52
C VAL A 97 -13.64 -14.35 0.28
N ALA A 98 -13.84 -13.73 -0.88
CA ALA A 98 -13.56 -14.36 -2.16
C ALA A 98 -12.09 -14.75 -2.23
N ARG A 99 -11.79 -15.95 -2.76
CA ARG A 99 -10.41 -16.45 -2.86
C ARG A 99 -9.51 -15.54 -3.71
N THR A 100 -10.09 -14.75 -4.61
CA THR A 100 -9.41 -13.70 -5.39
C THR A 100 -8.94 -12.50 -4.55
N ARG A 101 -9.39 -12.40 -3.29
CA ARG A 101 -9.09 -11.31 -2.34
C ARG A 101 -8.45 -11.81 -1.04
N TRP A 102 -8.08 -13.09 -1.00
CA TRP A 102 -7.52 -13.74 0.19
C TRP A 102 -6.17 -13.15 0.61
N PHE A 103 -5.27 -12.90 -0.33
CA PHE A 103 -3.94 -12.34 -0.03
C PHE A 103 -3.98 -10.82 0.04
N CYS A 104 -4.39 -10.29 1.21
CA CYS A 104 -4.63 -8.85 1.43
C CYS A 104 -3.44 -7.96 1.06
N THR A 105 -2.22 -8.44 1.31
CA THR A 105 -0.96 -7.71 1.08
C THR A 105 -0.59 -7.54 -0.40
N GLN A 106 -1.36 -8.11 -1.33
CA GLN A 106 -1.23 -7.81 -2.75
C GLN A 106 -1.77 -6.41 -3.11
N CYS A 107 -2.66 -5.85 -2.28
CA CYS A 107 -3.28 -4.55 -2.53
C CYS A 107 -3.07 -3.57 -1.37
N HIS A 108 -3.09 -4.06 -0.13
CA HIS A 108 -2.94 -3.24 1.06
C HIS A 108 -1.50 -3.27 1.55
N VAL A 109 -0.87 -2.10 1.62
CA VAL A 109 0.54 -1.98 2.03
C VAL A 109 0.65 -1.15 3.32
N PRO A 110 1.50 -1.54 4.27
CA PRO A 110 1.90 -0.67 5.37
C PRO A 110 2.83 0.42 4.84
N GLN A 111 3.04 1.48 5.62
CA GLN A 111 3.91 2.59 5.24
C GLN A 111 4.99 2.81 6.31
N THR A 112 6.17 3.25 5.90
CA THR A 112 7.24 3.71 6.80
C THR A 112 7.17 5.23 6.98
N ASN A 113 7.79 5.75 8.04
CA ASN A 113 7.99 7.19 8.24
C ASN A 113 9.07 7.77 7.30
N ALA A 114 9.16 7.28 6.07
CA ALA A 114 10.14 7.77 5.10
C ALA A 114 9.56 8.99 4.35
N PRO A 115 10.34 10.06 4.15
CA PRO A 115 9.94 11.14 3.25
C PRO A 115 9.87 10.62 1.81
N SER A 116 9.06 11.27 0.98
CA SER A 116 9.09 11.03 -0.47
C SER A 116 10.41 11.53 -1.02
N LEU A 117 11.04 10.77 -1.92
CA LEU A 117 12.33 11.14 -2.50
C LEU A 117 12.22 12.32 -3.47
N VAL A 118 11.07 12.45 -4.13
CA VAL A 118 10.71 13.54 -5.03
C VAL A 118 9.24 13.89 -4.82
N GLU A 119 8.85 15.10 -5.23
CA GLU A 119 7.46 15.54 -5.16
C GLU A 119 6.56 14.72 -6.09
N ASN A 120 5.28 14.59 -5.71
CA ASN A 120 4.26 13.96 -6.53
C ASN A 120 3.16 14.98 -6.84
N GLU A 121 2.95 15.29 -8.12
CA GLU A 121 2.00 16.31 -8.58
C GLU A 121 0.56 15.80 -8.73
N PHE A 122 0.29 14.53 -8.39
CA PHE A 122 -1.04 13.93 -8.48
C PHE A 122 -2.09 14.75 -7.71
N LYS A 123 -3.22 15.03 -8.38
CA LYS A 123 -4.37 15.73 -7.79
C LYS A 123 -5.44 14.74 -7.34
N ASN A 124 -5.83 14.85 -6.08
CA ASN A 124 -6.82 13.99 -5.44
C ASN A 124 -8.21 14.21 -6.07
N ALA A 125 -9.01 13.16 -6.20
CA ALA A 125 -10.37 13.29 -6.75
C ALA A 125 -11.28 14.19 -5.90
N LYS A 126 -10.94 14.39 -4.62
CA LYS A 126 -11.65 15.32 -3.73
C LYS A 126 -11.31 16.79 -4.02
N ASP A 127 -10.15 17.07 -4.58
CA ASP A 127 -9.65 18.43 -4.84
C ASP A 127 -10.08 18.93 -6.23
N LEU A 128 -10.62 18.04 -7.07
CA LEU A 128 -11.09 18.33 -8.44
C LEU A 128 -12.59 18.69 -8.50
N ARG A 129 -13.25 18.85 -7.34
CA ARG A 129 -14.70 19.03 -7.24
C ARG A 129 -15.09 20.48 -6.96
#